data_AF-A0A703T0A6-F1
#
_entry.id   AF-A0A703T0A6-F1
#
_cell.length_a   1.000
_cell.length_b   1.000
_cell.length_c   1.000
_cell.angle_alpha   90.00
_cell.angle_beta   90.00
_cell.angle_gamma   90.00
#
_symmetry.space_group_name_H-M   'P 1'
#
loop_
_entity.id
_entity.type
_entity.pdbx_description
1 polymer ?
#
loop_
_entity_poly.entity_id
_entity_poly.type
_entity_poly.pdbx_seq_one_letter_code
_entity_poly.pdbx_strand_id
1 'polypeptide(L)'
;MPINRPNLNLNIPPLNIVAAYDGAEIPSTNKHLKNNFNSLHNQMRKMPVSHFKEALDVPDYSGMRQSGFFAMSQGFQLNNHGYDVFIHARRESPQSQGKFAGDKFHISVLRDMVPQAFQALSGLLFSEDSPVDKWKVTDMEKVVQQARVSLGAQFTLYIKPDQENSQYSASFLHKTR
;
A
#
# COMPACT_ATOMS: atom_id res chain seq x y z
N MET A 1 53.37 -25.29 23.04
CA MET A 1 52.48 -26.46 22.99
C MET A 1 51.27 -26.10 22.12
N PRO A 2 50.99 -26.82 21.02
CA PRO A 2 49.84 -26.50 20.17
C PRO A 2 48.55 -27.12 20.71
N ILE A 3 47.46 -26.36 20.64
CA ILE A 3 46.12 -26.72 21.10
C ILE A 3 45.44 -27.57 20.00
N ASN A 4 45.09 -28.82 20.34
CA ASN A 4 44.28 -29.70 19.49
C ASN A 4 42.83 -29.19 19.46
N ARG A 5 42.31 -28.85 18.27
CA ARG A 5 40.88 -28.61 18.05
C ARG A 5 40.22 -29.91 17.57
N PRO A 6 39.13 -30.39 18.19
CA PRO A 6 38.40 -31.53 17.67
C PRO A 6 37.60 -31.14 16.41
N ASN A 7 37.80 -31.89 15.33
CA ASN A 7 36.97 -31.81 14.12
C ASN A 7 35.61 -32.47 14.40
N LEU A 8 34.58 -31.65 14.62
CA LEU A 8 33.19 -32.11 14.63
C LEU A 8 32.67 -32.14 13.19
N ASN A 9 32.72 -33.31 12.56
CA ASN A 9 31.99 -33.57 11.31
C ASN A 9 30.54 -33.94 11.65
N LEU A 10 29.63 -32.99 11.46
CA LEU A 10 28.19 -33.25 11.50
C LEU A 10 27.74 -33.79 10.14
N ASN A 11 27.53 -35.10 10.04
CA ASN A 11 26.84 -35.71 8.91
C ASN A 11 25.33 -35.44 9.04
N ILE A 12 24.85 -34.39 8.39
CA ILE A 12 23.42 -34.12 8.27
C ILE A 12 22.92 -34.79 6.98
N PRO A 13 22.04 -35.80 7.03
CA PRO A 13 21.43 -36.35 5.83
C PRO A 13 20.53 -35.30 5.16
N PRO A 14 20.49 -35.23 3.82
CA PRO A 14 19.66 -34.26 3.12
C PRO A 14 18.18 -34.52 3.42
N LEU A 15 17.50 -33.50 3.96
CA LEU A 15 16.06 -33.46 4.15
C LEU A 15 15.39 -33.45 2.77
N ASN A 16 14.91 -34.62 2.35
CA ASN A 16 14.18 -34.79 1.10
C ASN A 16 12.73 -34.36 1.31
N ILE A 17 12.47 -33.05 1.27
CA ILE A 17 11.11 -32.49 1.30
C ILE A 17 10.63 -32.40 -0.15
N VAL A 18 10.21 -33.53 -0.70
CA VAL A 18 9.28 -33.53 -1.85
C VAL A 18 7.90 -33.76 -1.29
N ALA A 19 7.34 -32.74 -0.64
CA ALA A 19 5.89 -32.65 -0.50
C ALA A 19 5.39 -32.06 -1.82
N ALA A 20 4.91 -32.93 -2.71
CA ALA A 20 4.08 -32.53 -3.83
C ALA A 20 2.81 -31.90 -3.25
N TYR A 21 2.81 -30.58 -3.10
CA TYR A 21 1.57 -29.84 -2.94
C TYR A 21 0.94 -29.78 -4.33
N ASP A 22 -0.05 -30.64 -4.57
CA ASP A 22 -1.08 -30.37 -5.58
C ASP A 22 -1.93 -29.20 -5.07
N GLY A 23 -1.33 -28.02 -5.03
CA GLY A 23 -2.03 -26.78 -4.77
C GLY A 23 -2.69 -26.37 -6.08
N ALA A 24 -4.01 -26.55 -6.18
CA ALA A 24 -4.79 -25.91 -7.23
C ALA A 24 -4.32 -24.45 -7.35
N GLU A 25 -3.80 -24.05 -8.52
CA GLU A 25 -3.32 -22.68 -8.74
C GLU A 25 -4.45 -21.71 -8.38
N ILE A 26 -4.29 -20.98 -7.28
CA ILE A 26 -5.19 -19.87 -6.95
C ILE A 26 -5.17 -18.96 -8.17
N PRO A 27 -6.29 -18.79 -8.89
CA PRO A 27 -6.29 -18.00 -10.10
C PRO A 27 -5.84 -16.58 -9.74
N SER A 28 -4.83 -16.08 -10.46
CA SER A 28 -4.28 -14.76 -10.21
C SER A 28 -5.38 -13.69 -10.21
N THR A 29 -5.19 -12.61 -9.43
CA THR A 29 -6.15 -11.51 -9.30
C THR A 29 -6.69 -11.05 -10.67
N ASN A 30 -5.80 -10.88 -11.65
CA ASN A 30 -6.16 -10.48 -13.00
C ASN A 30 -6.97 -11.56 -13.75
N LYS A 31 -6.65 -12.86 -13.59
CA LYS A 31 -7.44 -13.95 -14.18
C LYS A 31 -8.87 -13.95 -13.66
N HIS A 32 -9.06 -13.73 -12.36
CA HIS A 32 -10.40 -13.57 -11.78
C HIS A 32 -11.15 -12.36 -12.36
N LEU A 33 -10.49 -11.20 -12.45
CA LEU A 33 -11.09 -9.98 -13.04
C LEU A 33 -11.51 -10.20 -14.49
N LYS A 34 -10.67 -10.84 -15.32
CA LYS A 34 -10.99 -11.14 -16.72
C LYS A 34 -12.20 -12.04 -16.85
N ASN A 35 -12.27 -13.11 -16.05
CA ASN A 35 -13.37 -14.07 -16.10
C ASN A 35 -14.69 -13.49 -15.58
N ASN A 36 -14.63 -12.48 -14.71
CA ASN A 36 -15.80 -11.87 -14.07
C ASN A 36 -16.06 -10.41 -14.48
N PHE A 37 -15.40 -9.93 -15.55
CA PHE A 37 -15.39 -8.51 -15.93
C PHE A 37 -16.79 -7.90 -16.01
N ASN A 38 -17.67 -8.51 -16.80
CA ASN A 38 -19.04 -8.03 -16.99
C ASN A 38 -19.86 -8.12 -15.70
N SER A 39 -19.68 -9.19 -14.92
CA SER A 39 -20.40 -9.39 -13.67
C SER A 39 -20.05 -8.31 -12.64
N LEU A 40 -18.76 -8.09 -12.40
CA LEU A 40 -18.26 -7.08 -11.47
C LEU A 40 -18.71 -5.67 -11.89
N HIS A 41 -18.53 -5.32 -13.17
CA HIS A 41 -18.95 -4.02 -13.69
C HIS A 41 -20.45 -3.78 -13.51
N ASN A 42 -21.28 -4.78 -13.82
CA ASN A 42 -22.74 -4.69 -13.70
C ASN A 42 -23.22 -4.65 -12.25
N GLN A 43 -22.46 -5.23 -11.31
CA GLN A 43 -22.73 -5.11 -9.88
C GLN A 43 -22.37 -3.71 -9.37
N MET A 44 -21.17 -3.21 -9.68
CA MET A 44 -20.69 -1.89 -9.24
C MET A 44 -21.67 -0.77 -9.64
N ARG A 45 -22.16 -0.76 -10.90
CA ARG A 45 -23.08 0.29 -11.38
C ARG A 45 -24.45 0.34 -10.69
N LYS A 46 -24.79 -0.68 -9.90
CA LYS A 46 -26.05 -0.76 -9.14
C LYS A 46 -25.86 -0.40 -7.66
N MET A 47 -24.61 -0.22 -7.21
CA MET A 47 -24.32 0.08 -5.82
C MET A 47 -24.62 1.56 -5.52
N PRO A 48 -25.09 1.87 -4.29
CA PRO A 48 -25.29 3.26 -3.87
C PRO A 48 -23.96 3.99 -3.74
N VAL A 49 -23.99 5.32 -3.67
CA VAL A 49 -22.80 6.14 -3.46
C VAL A 49 -22.08 5.71 -2.18
N SER A 50 -20.76 5.56 -2.25
CA SER A 50 -19.92 5.27 -1.09
C SER A 50 -19.85 6.49 -0.18
N HIS A 51 -19.89 6.27 1.13
CA HIS A 51 -19.71 7.31 2.13
C HIS A 51 -18.34 7.16 2.77
N PHE A 52 -17.63 8.29 2.91
CA PHE A 52 -16.34 8.35 3.57
C PHE A 52 -16.41 9.40 4.68
N LYS A 53 -16.23 8.98 5.92
CA LYS A 53 -16.07 9.91 7.03
C LYS A 53 -14.64 10.42 7.03
N GLU A 54 -14.48 11.68 6.63
CA GLU A 54 -13.17 12.34 6.63
C GLU A 54 -12.62 12.45 8.05
N ALA A 55 -11.30 12.23 8.17
CA ALA A 55 -10.59 12.46 9.42
C ALA A 55 -10.32 13.96 9.62
N LEU A 56 -10.55 14.46 10.83
CA LEU A 56 -10.38 15.88 11.16
C LEU A 56 -9.02 16.17 11.83
N ASP A 57 -8.57 15.29 12.72
CA ASP A 57 -7.30 15.43 13.45
C ASP A 57 -6.18 14.68 12.70
N VAL A 58 -5.68 15.33 11.65
CA VAL A 58 -4.67 14.80 10.75
C VAL A 58 -3.52 15.80 10.60
N PRO A 59 -2.27 15.34 10.42
CA PRO A 59 -1.15 16.23 10.20
C PRO A 59 -1.37 17.02 8.91
N ASP A 60 -0.87 18.25 8.85
CA ASP A 60 -0.66 18.95 7.59
C ASP A 60 0.58 18.38 6.87
N TYR A 61 0.90 18.91 5.69
CA TYR A 61 2.06 18.44 4.92
C TYR A 61 3.40 18.65 5.65
N SER A 62 3.53 19.73 6.44
CA SER A 62 4.74 20.02 7.20
C SER A 62 4.91 19.05 8.37
N GLY A 63 3.83 18.77 9.09
CA GLY A 63 3.76 17.76 10.13
C GLY A 63 4.06 16.36 9.60
N MET A 64 3.55 16.02 8.42
CA MET A 64 3.91 14.77 7.73
C MET A 64 5.42 14.63 7.51
N ARG A 65 6.10 15.71 7.09
CA ARG A 65 7.55 15.70 6.88
C ARG A 65 8.32 15.44 8.18
N GLN A 66 7.76 15.82 9.32
CA GLN A 66 8.33 15.63 10.64
C GLN A 66 8.09 14.23 11.23
N SER A 67 7.40 13.33 10.52
CA SER A 67 7.12 11.96 11.00
C SER A 67 8.38 11.16 11.39
N GLY A 68 9.55 11.53 10.86
CA GLY A 68 10.83 10.94 11.24
C GLY A 68 10.85 9.41 11.09
N PHE A 69 11.26 8.72 12.15
CA PHE A 69 11.30 7.25 12.19
C PHE A 69 9.90 6.64 12.31
N PHE A 70 9.04 7.20 13.16
CA PHE A 70 7.71 6.69 13.44
C PHE A 70 6.81 7.77 14.04
N ALA A 71 5.63 7.92 13.46
CA ALA A 71 4.50 8.64 14.04
C ALA A 71 3.20 7.89 13.72
N MET A 72 2.09 8.26 14.39
CA MET A 72 0.77 7.66 14.17
C MET A 72 -0.27 8.74 13.94
N SER A 73 -1.18 8.50 13.00
CA SER A 73 -2.40 9.30 12.85
C SER A 73 -3.52 8.43 12.28
N GLN A 74 -4.69 8.41 12.93
CA GLN A 74 -5.87 7.67 12.48
C GLN A 74 -5.60 6.19 12.14
N GLY A 75 -4.73 5.53 12.91
CA GLY A 75 -4.34 4.13 12.68
C GLY A 75 -3.35 3.91 11.53
N PHE A 76 -2.83 4.97 10.91
CA PHE A 76 -1.73 4.91 9.95
C PHE A 76 -0.38 5.18 10.63
N GLN A 77 0.54 4.24 10.44
CA GLN A 77 1.96 4.40 10.74
C GLN A 77 2.58 5.32 9.68
N LEU A 78 3.18 6.40 10.15
CA LEU A 78 3.82 7.43 9.34
C LEU A 78 5.32 7.36 9.50
N ASN A 79 6.05 7.50 8.40
CA ASN A 79 7.50 7.65 8.46
C ASN A 79 8.04 8.45 7.26
N ASN A 80 9.11 9.21 7.53
CA ASN A 80 9.87 9.98 6.53
C ASN A 80 11.36 9.69 6.71
N HIS A 81 11.74 8.44 6.44
CA HIS A 81 13.13 8.00 6.58
C HIS A 81 14.06 8.73 5.60
N GLY A 82 15.36 8.79 5.93
CA GLY A 82 16.37 9.43 5.08
C GLY A 82 16.78 8.62 3.84
N TYR A 83 16.29 7.39 3.69
CA TYR A 83 16.71 6.47 2.61
C TYR A 83 15.97 6.69 1.29
N ASP A 84 14.83 7.38 1.30
CA ASP A 84 14.12 7.78 0.09
C ASP A 84 13.57 9.21 0.20
N VAL A 85 12.90 9.66 -0.87
CA VAL A 85 12.32 11.01 -1.00
C VAL A 85 10.81 11.01 -0.74
N PHE A 86 10.29 10.01 -0.02
CA PHE A 86 8.86 9.86 0.20
C PHE A 86 8.52 9.80 1.69
N ILE A 87 7.35 10.34 2.01
CA ILE A 87 6.70 10.17 3.30
C ILE A 87 5.67 9.05 3.12
N HIS A 88 5.78 7.99 3.91
CA HIS A 88 4.92 6.81 3.80
C HIS A 88 3.86 6.81 4.88
N ALA A 89 2.65 6.40 4.50
CA ALA A 89 1.57 6.09 5.42
C ALA A 89 1.11 4.65 5.17
N ARG A 90 1.04 3.84 6.23
CA ARG A 90 0.54 2.47 6.18
C ARG A 90 -0.35 2.19 7.37
N ARG A 91 -1.57 1.71 7.13
CA ARG A 91 -2.49 1.30 8.18
C ARG A 91 -1.86 0.17 9.01
N GLU A 92 -1.88 0.33 10.33
CA GLU A 92 -1.35 -0.66 11.28
C GLU A 92 -2.12 -1.98 11.20
N SER A 93 -3.44 -1.88 11.12
CA SER A 93 -4.37 -3.00 10.88
C SER A 93 -4.97 -2.88 9.47
N PRO A 94 -4.39 -3.53 8.44
CA PRO A 94 -4.88 -3.44 7.07
C PRO A 94 -6.30 -3.98 6.93
N GLN A 95 -7.13 -3.30 6.14
CA GLN A 95 -8.47 -3.77 5.81
C GLN A 95 -8.45 -4.78 4.65
N SER A 96 -7.56 -4.60 3.66
CA SER A 96 -7.43 -5.50 2.51
C SER A 96 -6.50 -6.68 2.82
N GLN A 97 -7.07 -7.90 2.85
CA GLN A 97 -6.35 -9.12 3.27
C GLN A 97 -5.59 -9.82 2.12
N GLY A 98 -5.92 -9.51 0.86
CA GLY A 98 -5.27 -10.11 -0.30
C GLY A 98 -3.81 -9.68 -0.48
N LYS A 99 -3.09 -10.36 -1.38
CA LYS A 99 -1.73 -9.98 -1.79
C LYS A 99 -1.75 -8.83 -2.78
N PHE A 100 -0.75 -7.95 -2.72
CA PHE A 100 -0.64 -6.83 -3.65
C PHE A 100 -0.48 -7.33 -5.09
N ALA A 101 -1.35 -6.88 -6.00
CA ALA A 101 -1.41 -7.36 -7.38
C ALA A 101 -0.78 -6.39 -8.41
N GLY A 102 -0.21 -5.26 -7.96
CA GLY A 102 0.45 -4.26 -8.81
C GLY A 102 -0.36 -2.99 -9.07
N ASP A 103 -1.66 -3.00 -8.75
CA ASP A 103 -2.56 -1.88 -9.00
C ASP A 103 -2.22 -0.67 -8.11
N LYS A 104 -2.02 0.49 -8.73
CA LYS A 104 -1.72 1.74 -8.03
C LYS A 104 -2.17 2.95 -8.82
N PHE A 105 -2.53 4.00 -8.10
CA PHE A 105 -2.80 5.32 -8.66
C PHE A 105 -1.68 6.29 -8.33
N HIS A 106 -1.47 7.26 -9.21
CA HIS A 106 -0.69 8.44 -8.88
C HIS A 106 -1.59 9.68 -9.00
N ILE A 107 -1.42 10.63 -8.08
CA ILE A 107 -2.07 11.94 -8.17
C ILE A 107 -0.98 12.95 -8.54
N SER A 108 -1.22 13.67 -9.64
CA SER A 108 -0.34 14.72 -10.15
C SER A 108 -0.99 16.07 -9.93
N VAL A 109 -0.30 16.94 -9.19
CA VAL A 109 -0.70 18.34 -8.99
C VAL A 109 0.42 19.27 -9.43
N LEU A 110 0.11 20.57 -9.54
CA LEU A 110 1.15 21.57 -9.71
C LEU A 110 2.15 21.47 -8.55
N ARG A 111 3.46 21.42 -8.86
CA ARG A 111 4.54 21.15 -7.90
C ARG A 111 4.43 21.98 -6.62
N ASP A 112 4.27 23.29 -6.78
CA ASP A 112 4.27 24.23 -5.65
C ASP A 112 2.93 24.21 -4.86
N MET A 113 1.94 23.43 -5.34
CA MET A 113 0.67 23.20 -4.67
C MET A 113 0.57 21.85 -3.94
N VAL A 114 1.66 21.08 -3.84
CA VAL A 114 1.67 19.79 -3.12
C VAL A 114 1.21 19.93 -1.66
N PRO A 115 1.66 20.92 -0.87
CA PRO A 115 1.18 21.09 0.51
C PRO A 115 -0.33 21.33 0.59
N GLN A 116 -0.88 22.16 -0.30
CA GLN A 116 -2.31 22.51 -0.35
C GLN A 116 -3.14 21.32 -0.83
N ALA A 117 -2.67 20.60 -1.84
CA ALA A 117 -3.30 19.38 -2.31
C ALA A 117 -3.30 18.30 -1.22
N PHE A 118 -2.20 18.17 -0.48
CA PHE A 118 -2.12 17.26 0.65
C PHE A 118 -3.17 17.62 1.72
N GLN A 119 -3.26 18.90 2.10
CA GLN A 119 -4.27 19.35 3.06
C GLN A 119 -5.69 19.03 2.59
N ALA A 120 -6.01 19.32 1.32
CA ALA A 120 -7.32 19.07 0.73
C ALA A 120 -7.69 17.57 0.64
N LEU A 121 -6.70 16.69 0.54
CA LEU A 121 -6.91 15.24 0.44
C LEU A 121 -6.77 14.51 1.79
N SER A 122 -6.20 15.16 2.81
CA SER A 122 -5.81 14.54 4.08
C SER A 122 -6.97 13.84 4.78
N GLY A 123 -8.14 14.47 4.84
CA GLY A 123 -9.34 13.89 5.45
C GLY A 123 -9.74 12.54 4.83
N LEU A 124 -9.63 12.41 3.50
CA LEU A 124 -9.90 11.17 2.77
C LEU A 124 -8.76 10.16 2.89
N LEU A 125 -7.50 10.61 2.79
CA LEU A 125 -6.33 9.73 2.86
C LEU A 125 -6.18 9.04 4.22
N PHE A 126 -6.59 9.71 5.30
CA PHE A 126 -6.59 9.21 6.67
C PHE A 126 -7.95 8.68 7.14
N SER A 127 -8.97 8.71 6.30
CA SER A 127 -10.30 8.21 6.65
C SER A 127 -10.23 6.74 7.09
N GLU A 128 -10.94 6.41 8.17
CA GLU A 128 -11.22 5.03 8.58
C GLU A 128 -11.95 4.25 7.47
N ASP A 129 -12.72 4.95 6.65
CA ASP A 129 -13.44 4.40 5.50
C ASP A 129 -12.58 4.31 4.23
N SER A 130 -11.35 4.84 4.20
CA SER A 130 -10.52 4.76 2.99
C SER A 130 -10.22 3.31 2.58
N PRO A 131 -10.39 2.94 1.29
CA PRO A 131 -10.02 1.61 0.80
C PRO A 131 -8.49 1.45 0.61
N VAL A 132 -7.71 2.50 0.88
CA VAL A 132 -6.26 2.52 0.65
C VAL A 132 -5.50 2.34 1.95
N ASP A 133 -5.06 1.12 2.23
CA ASP A 133 -4.25 0.80 3.42
C ASP A 133 -2.83 1.38 3.37
N LYS A 134 -2.30 1.66 2.18
CA LYS A 134 -0.92 2.14 2.00
C LYS A 134 -0.86 3.20 0.92
N TRP A 135 -0.24 4.32 1.25
CA TRP A 135 0.05 5.38 0.30
C TRP A 135 1.35 6.10 0.68
N LYS A 136 1.84 6.93 -0.23
CA LYS A 136 3.00 7.79 0.03
C LYS A 136 2.85 9.11 -0.71
N VAL A 137 3.49 10.15 -0.19
CA VAL A 137 3.61 11.45 -0.83
C VAL A 137 5.08 11.85 -0.93
N THR A 138 5.50 12.49 -2.01
CA THR A 138 6.86 12.99 -2.19
C THR A 138 7.19 14.05 -1.13
N ASP A 139 8.37 13.98 -0.52
CA ASP A 139 8.95 15.08 0.28
C ASP A 139 9.62 16.08 -0.67
N MET A 140 8.95 17.22 -0.89
CA MET A 140 9.33 18.20 -1.90
C MET A 140 10.67 18.90 -1.58
N GLU A 141 11.13 18.84 -0.33
CA GLU A 141 12.44 19.38 0.07
C GLU A 141 13.59 18.41 -0.19
N LYS A 142 13.30 17.11 -0.37
CA LYS A 142 14.32 16.08 -0.63
C LYS A 142 14.47 15.76 -2.12
N VAL A 143 13.43 16.01 -2.92
CA VAL A 143 13.40 15.64 -4.34
C VAL A 143 13.99 16.75 -5.22
N VAL A 144 14.75 16.37 -6.24
CA VAL A 144 15.18 17.32 -7.28
C VAL A 144 13.96 17.85 -8.03
N GLN A 145 13.91 19.16 -8.24
CA GLN A 145 12.76 19.86 -8.79
C GLN A 145 12.26 19.32 -10.14
N GLN A 146 13.16 18.84 -11.00
CA GLN A 146 12.85 18.31 -12.34
C GLN A 146 12.55 16.81 -12.34
N ALA A 147 12.59 16.14 -11.19
CA ALA A 147 12.26 14.73 -11.11
C ALA A 147 10.80 14.48 -11.51
N ARG A 148 10.53 13.32 -12.11
CA ARG A 148 9.17 12.90 -12.48
C ARG A 148 8.18 13.03 -11.32
N VAL A 149 8.59 12.60 -10.11
CA VAL A 149 7.78 12.58 -8.89
C VAL A 149 7.70 13.94 -8.17
N SER A 150 8.35 14.97 -8.74
CA SER A 150 8.23 16.37 -8.34
C SER A 150 7.24 17.12 -9.24
N LEU A 151 7.36 16.94 -10.57
CA LEU A 151 6.49 17.59 -11.56
C LEU A 151 5.10 16.96 -11.66
N GLY A 152 4.95 15.72 -11.21
CA GLY A 152 3.69 14.99 -11.15
C GLY A 152 3.84 13.75 -10.29
N ALA A 153 2.80 12.92 -10.20
CA ALA A 153 2.82 11.66 -9.46
C ALA A 153 3.36 11.78 -8.02
N GLN A 154 3.10 12.92 -7.37
CA GLN A 154 3.63 13.20 -6.04
C GLN A 154 2.98 12.31 -4.99
N PHE A 155 1.74 11.88 -5.21
CA PHE A 155 1.06 10.88 -4.38
C PHE A 155 1.06 9.54 -5.09
N THR A 156 1.25 8.44 -4.36
CA THR A 156 1.02 7.07 -4.85
C THR A 156 0.10 6.34 -3.90
N LEU A 157 -1.01 5.81 -4.41
CA LEU A 157 -1.99 5.02 -3.66
C LEU A 157 -1.86 3.55 -4.09
N TYR A 158 -1.62 2.64 -3.15
CA TYR A 158 -1.45 1.21 -3.45
C TYR A 158 -2.76 0.46 -3.17
N ILE A 159 -3.30 -0.19 -4.20
CA ILE A 159 -4.56 -0.93 -4.09
C ILE A 159 -4.26 -2.41 -3.91
N LYS A 160 -4.91 -3.03 -2.93
CA LYS A 160 -4.81 -4.46 -2.65
C LYS A 160 -6.20 -5.09 -2.73
N PRO A 161 -6.33 -6.31 -3.28
CA PRO A 161 -7.55 -7.10 -3.18
C PRO A 161 -7.99 -7.23 -1.72
N ASP A 162 -9.28 -7.04 -1.49
CA ASP A 162 -9.88 -7.06 -0.16
C ASP A 162 -9.94 -8.46 0.43
N GLN A 163 -10.15 -9.47 -0.41
CA GLN A 163 -10.36 -10.86 0.01
C GLN A 163 -9.04 -11.62 0.21
N GLU A 164 -8.99 -12.54 1.18
CA GLU A 164 -7.81 -13.37 1.49
C GLU A 164 -7.30 -14.18 0.29
N ASN A 165 -8.21 -14.64 -0.57
CA ASN A 165 -7.89 -15.35 -1.81
C ASN A 165 -7.27 -14.45 -2.91
N SER A 166 -6.99 -13.19 -2.59
CA SER A 166 -6.42 -12.18 -3.49
C SER A 166 -7.31 -11.83 -4.69
N GLN A 167 -8.63 -11.93 -4.54
CA GLN A 167 -9.62 -11.45 -5.50
C GLN A 167 -10.24 -10.13 -5.03
N TYR A 168 -10.59 -9.29 -5.99
CA TYR A 168 -11.34 -8.07 -5.72
C TYR A 168 -12.84 -8.37 -5.67
N SER A 169 -13.51 -7.95 -4.62
CA SER A 169 -14.97 -7.93 -4.58
C SER A 169 -15.54 -6.74 -5.38
N ALA A 170 -16.78 -6.86 -5.86
CA ALA A 170 -17.46 -5.74 -6.52
C ALA A 170 -17.65 -4.53 -5.60
N SER A 171 -17.90 -4.77 -4.30
CA SER A 171 -18.07 -3.70 -3.30
C SER A 171 -16.78 -2.94 -3.07
N PHE A 172 -15.64 -3.63 -2.99
CA PHE A 172 -14.34 -2.97 -2.86
C PHE A 172 -13.94 -2.20 -4.11
N LEU A 173 -14.18 -2.77 -5.31
CA LEU A 173 -13.92 -2.06 -6.57
C LEU A 173 -14.79 -0.81 -6.69
N HIS A 174 -16.07 -0.87 -6.29
CA HIS A 174 -16.97 0.27 -6.23
C HIS A 174 -16.51 1.32 -5.23
N LYS A 175 -16.11 0.89 -4.02
CA LYS A 175 -15.60 1.79 -2.98
C LYS A 175 -14.29 2.48 -3.39
N THR A 176 -13.46 1.82 -4.21
CA THR A 176 -12.17 2.37 -4.67
C THR A 176 -12.33 3.38 -5.82
N ARG A 177 -13.42 3.29 -6.60
CA ARG A 177 -13.68 4.12 -7.77
C ARG A 177 -14.42 5.40 -7.41
#